data_AF-A0A7G7VL41-F1
#
_entry.id   AF-A0A7G7VL41-F1
#
_cell.length_a   1.000
_cell.length_b   1.000
_cell.length_c   1.000
_cell.angle_alpha   90.00
_cell.angle_beta   90.00
_cell.angle_gamma   90.00
#
_symmetry.space_group_name_H-M   'P 1'
#
loop_
_entity.id
_entity.type
_entity.pdbx_description
1 polymer ?
#
loop_
_entity_poly.entity_id
_entity_poly.type
_entity_poly.pdbx_seq_one_letter_code
_entity_poly.pdbx_strand_id
1 'polypeptide(L)'
;MEEQRLSTIEILEGHQGSACFRIMPVALPDEGLLPGAGDEVFTQVLRRTAEEISIDEDDVEMFLFYFLKRNYNQERSMRYRRLEHPEPLGVEFEWNLEDNVYSYDEMRRLLAEMRETAARLVLDYDDPSLAGVKERFRASAFVHESVSVWEMTPVQEQVFIQPNIAVATDFYERFARRMELMMARAPQFSDISFTGP
;
A
#
# COMPACT_ATOMS: atom_id res chain seq x y z
N MET A 1 0.49 14.34 -32.76
CA MET A 1 1.30 13.81 -31.66
C MET A 1 0.33 13.03 -30.81
N GLU A 2 0.44 11.70 -30.82
CA GLU A 2 -0.23 10.90 -29.79
C GLU A 2 0.40 11.28 -28.45
N GLU A 3 -0.43 11.73 -27.50
CA GLU A 3 -0.02 11.76 -26.10
C GLU A 3 0.29 10.32 -25.70
N GLN A 4 1.58 9.98 -25.66
CA GLN A 4 2.03 8.76 -25.02
C GLN A 4 1.71 8.90 -23.54
N ARG A 5 0.56 8.39 -23.12
CA ARG A 5 0.17 8.31 -21.71
C ARG A 5 1.18 7.41 -21.02
N LEU A 6 1.90 7.98 -20.05
CA LEU A 6 2.72 7.21 -19.13
C LEU A 6 1.82 6.23 -18.35
N SER A 7 2.42 5.14 -17.90
CA SER A 7 1.82 4.17 -16.99
C SER A 7 1.21 4.88 -15.78
N THR A 8 -0.01 4.50 -15.43
CA THR A 8 -0.65 4.91 -14.17
C THR A 8 -0.64 3.70 -13.26
N ILE A 9 -0.10 3.85 -12.05
CA ILE A 9 -0.16 2.80 -11.03
C ILE A 9 -1.61 2.71 -10.55
N GLU A 10 -2.22 1.55 -10.72
CA GLU A 10 -3.65 1.36 -10.50
C GLU A 10 -3.99 1.20 -9.01
N ILE A 11 -5.18 1.69 -8.63
CA ILE A 11 -5.81 1.42 -7.34
C ILE A 11 -7.15 0.81 -7.65
N LEU A 12 -7.25 -0.51 -7.54
CA LEU A 12 -8.41 -1.26 -7.98
C LEU A 12 -9.45 -1.29 -6.86
N GLU A 13 -10.68 -0.86 -7.14
CA GLU A 13 -11.77 -0.96 -6.16
C GLU A 13 -12.24 -2.41 -6.02
N GLY A 14 -12.47 -2.82 -4.78
CA GLY A 14 -12.90 -4.17 -4.43
C GLY A 14 -11.78 -5.21 -4.48
N HIS A 15 -12.19 -6.47 -4.29
CA HIS A 15 -11.29 -7.61 -4.26
C HIS A 15 -10.82 -8.00 -5.66
N GLN A 16 -9.51 -8.09 -5.84
CA GLN A 16 -8.88 -8.71 -7.00
C GLN A 16 -8.14 -9.96 -6.55
N GLY A 17 -8.43 -11.09 -7.21
CA GLY A 17 -7.82 -12.37 -6.88
C GLY A 17 -6.48 -12.54 -7.60
N SER A 18 -5.47 -13.02 -6.84
CA SER A 18 -4.09 -13.30 -7.26
C SER A 18 -3.19 -12.06 -7.47
N ALA A 19 -1.95 -12.14 -6.98
CA ALA A 19 -0.88 -11.15 -7.14
C ALA A 19 -1.21 -9.71 -6.68
N CYS A 20 -2.13 -9.56 -5.72
CA CYS A 20 -2.51 -8.25 -5.19
C CYS A 20 -2.52 -8.27 -3.66
N PHE A 21 -2.15 -7.14 -3.06
CA PHE A 21 -2.49 -6.84 -1.69
C PHE A 21 -3.93 -6.35 -1.59
N ARG A 22 -4.68 -6.96 -0.68
CA ARG A 22 -5.99 -6.50 -0.23
C ARG A 22 -5.81 -5.50 0.89
N ILE A 23 -6.46 -4.35 0.76
CA ILE A 23 -6.37 -3.26 1.75
C ILE A 23 -7.78 -2.86 2.16
N MET A 24 -8.08 -2.94 3.45
CA MET A 24 -9.42 -2.62 3.96
C MET A 24 -9.43 -2.29 5.46
N PRO A 25 -10.51 -1.67 5.96
CA PRO A 25 -10.74 -1.54 7.39
C PRO A 25 -10.97 -2.88 8.09
N VAL A 26 -10.32 -3.04 9.24
CA VAL A 26 -10.42 -4.22 10.11
C VAL A 26 -10.59 -3.81 11.57
N ALA A 27 -11.19 -4.70 12.35
CA ALA A 27 -11.36 -4.54 13.79
C ALA A 27 -11.43 -5.90 14.48
N LEU A 28 -11.08 -5.96 15.76
CA LEU A 28 -11.23 -7.16 16.57
C LEU A 28 -12.67 -7.27 17.11
N PRO A 29 -13.20 -8.49 17.33
CA PRO A 29 -14.56 -8.71 17.84
C PRO A 29 -14.91 -7.98 19.13
N ASP A 30 -13.92 -7.80 20.00
CA ASP A 30 -14.07 -7.23 21.34
C ASP A 30 -14.06 -5.70 21.36
N GLU A 31 -13.87 -5.04 20.21
CA GLU A 31 -13.89 -3.57 20.08
C GLU A 31 -15.30 -2.96 20.06
N GLY A 32 -16.34 -3.77 20.34
CA GLY A 32 -17.68 -3.27 20.61
C GLY A 32 -18.39 -2.67 19.39
N LEU A 33 -18.04 -3.12 18.19
CA LEU A 33 -18.69 -2.69 16.96
C LEU A 33 -20.18 -3.00 16.96
N LEU A 34 -20.96 -2.13 16.29
CA LEU A 34 -22.38 -2.36 16.08
C LEU A 34 -22.60 -3.71 15.36
N PRO A 35 -23.66 -4.47 15.70
CA PRO A 35 -24.01 -5.68 14.96
C PRO A 35 -24.13 -5.40 13.46
N GLY A 36 -23.38 -6.14 12.63
CA GLY A 36 -23.33 -5.95 11.17
C GLY A 36 -22.35 -4.89 10.67
N ALA A 37 -21.40 -4.43 11.50
CA ALA A 37 -20.36 -3.50 11.08
C ALA A 37 -19.34 -4.12 10.10
N GLY A 38 -19.07 -5.41 10.21
CA GLY A 38 -18.27 -6.18 9.26
C GLY A 38 -19.15 -6.97 8.30
N ASP A 39 -18.66 -7.16 7.07
CA ASP A 39 -19.41 -7.83 6.00
C ASP A 39 -18.90 -9.26 5.73
N GLU A 40 -17.76 -9.65 6.31
CA GLU A 40 -17.18 -10.98 6.17
C GLU A 40 -17.60 -11.88 7.34
N VAL A 41 -18.07 -13.09 7.01
CA VAL A 41 -18.80 -13.98 7.96
C VAL A 41 -17.95 -15.18 8.41
N PHE A 42 -16.78 -15.40 7.81
CA PHE A 42 -15.96 -16.61 8.01
C PHE A 42 -14.68 -16.38 8.83
N THR A 43 -14.41 -15.13 9.23
CA THR A 43 -13.22 -14.71 9.97
C THR A 43 -13.62 -14.27 11.38
N GLN A 44 -12.72 -14.42 12.35
CA GLN A 44 -12.94 -13.80 13.66
C GLN A 44 -12.68 -12.31 13.59
N VAL A 45 -11.75 -11.86 12.74
CA VAL A 45 -11.54 -10.45 12.46
C VAL A 45 -12.73 -9.87 11.69
N LEU A 46 -13.25 -8.73 12.16
CA LEU A 46 -14.30 -7.99 11.46
C LEU A 46 -13.65 -7.21 10.32
N ARG A 47 -14.17 -7.38 9.10
CA ARG A 47 -13.63 -6.77 7.87
C ARG A 47 -14.70 -5.96 7.14
N ARG A 48 -14.33 -4.80 6.60
CA ARG A 48 -15.22 -3.94 5.79
C ARG A 48 -14.89 -4.09 4.30
N THR A 49 -15.34 -5.18 3.69
CA THR A 49 -15.06 -5.49 2.28
C THR A 49 -15.69 -4.49 1.31
N ALA A 50 -16.75 -3.78 1.70
CA ALA A 50 -17.36 -2.73 0.89
C ALA A 50 -16.41 -1.55 0.59
N GLU A 51 -15.37 -1.36 1.41
CA GLU A 51 -14.35 -0.32 1.20
C GLU A 51 -13.00 -0.88 0.73
N GLU A 52 -12.92 -2.20 0.47
CA GLU A 52 -11.70 -2.89 0.03
C GLU A 52 -11.16 -2.28 -1.26
N ILE A 53 -9.83 -2.15 -1.33
CA ILE A 53 -9.09 -1.90 -2.57
C ILE A 53 -8.03 -2.99 -2.73
N SER A 54 -7.59 -3.19 -3.98
CA SER A 54 -6.50 -4.06 -4.33
C SER A 54 -5.40 -3.27 -5.04
N ILE A 55 -4.15 -3.58 -4.72
CA ILE A 55 -2.96 -3.02 -5.37
C ILE A 55 -2.05 -4.18 -5.75
N ASP A 56 -1.53 -4.17 -6.97
CA ASP A 56 -0.61 -5.18 -7.48
C ASP A 56 0.61 -5.33 -6.55
N GLU A 57 1.08 -6.57 -6.36
CA GLU A 57 2.18 -6.84 -5.42
C GLU A 57 3.48 -6.15 -5.78
N ASP A 58 3.78 -6.00 -7.09
CA ASP A 58 4.97 -5.30 -7.56
C ASP A 58 4.85 -3.79 -7.25
N ASP A 59 3.64 -3.22 -7.39
CA ASP A 59 3.38 -1.82 -7.03
C ASP A 59 3.43 -1.60 -5.52
N VAL A 60 2.96 -2.55 -4.70
CA VAL A 60 3.16 -2.50 -3.25
C VAL A 60 4.65 -2.55 -2.91
N GLU A 61 5.40 -3.46 -3.52
CA GLU A 61 6.86 -3.55 -3.31
C GLU A 61 7.53 -2.22 -3.65
N MET A 62 7.28 -1.69 -4.84
CA MET A 62 7.95 -0.50 -5.35
C MET A 62 7.56 0.78 -4.60
N PHE A 63 6.28 0.95 -4.28
CA PHE A 63 5.76 2.25 -3.88
C PHE A 63 5.31 2.32 -2.42
N LEU A 64 4.83 1.23 -1.84
CA LEU A 64 4.26 1.26 -0.48
C LEU A 64 5.17 0.62 0.57
N PHE A 65 5.97 -0.38 0.20
CA PHE A 65 6.71 -1.20 1.14
C PHE A 65 7.66 -0.40 2.04
N TYR A 66 8.32 0.64 1.52
CA TYR A 66 9.16 1.53 2.33
C TYR A 66 8.39 2.09 3.53
N PHE A 67 7.21 2.68 3.26
CA PHE A 67 6.37 3.31 4.28
C PHE A 67 5.77 2.28 5.23
N LEU A 68 5.28 1.16 4.68
CA LEU A 68 4.66 0.09 5.44
C LEU A 68 5.65 -0.57 6.39
N LYS A 69 6.83 -0.97 5.90
CA LYS A 69 7.86 -1.62 6.71
C LYS A 69 8.41 -0.69 7.79
N ARG A 70 8.63 0.59 7.46
CA ARG A 70 9.13 1.60 8.41
C ARG A 70 8.15 1.89 9.56
N ASN A 71 6.86 1.84 9.28
CA ASN A 71 5.79 2.10 10.26
C ASN A 71 5.16 0.82 10.81
N TYR A 72 5.76 -0.35 10.55
CA TYR A 72 5.17 -1.64 10.92
C TYR A 72 5.05 -1.81 12.44
N ASN A 73 3.85 -2.16 12.90
CA ASN A 73 3.56 -2.43 14.30
C ASN A 73 3.37 -3.93 14.51
N GLN A 74 4.42 -4.59 15.00
CA GLN A 74 4.43 -6.03 15.28
C GLN A 74 3.34 -6.43 16.29
N GLU A 75 3.23 -5.72 17.42
CA GLU A 75 2.29 -6.09 18.48
C GLU A 75 0.86 -6.04 17.96
N ARG A 76 0.50 -4.96 17.27
CA ARG A 76 -0.83 -4.79 16.67
C ARG A 76 -1.12 -5.87 15.63
N SER A 77 -0.24 -6.07 14.66
CA SER A 77 -0.44 -7.08 13.60
C SER A 77 -0.60 -8.48 14.18
N MET A 78 0.20 -8.84 15.18
CA MET A 78 0.11 -10.15 15.84
C MET A 78 -1.19 -10.38 16.61
N ARG A 79 -1.89 -9.32 17.05
CA ARG A 79 -3.23 -9.48 17.66
C ARG A 79 -4.23 -10.02 16.65
N TYR A 80 -4.18 -9.51 15.43
CA TYR A 80 -5.06 -9.95 14.33
C TYR A 80 -4.68 -11.35 13.85
N ARG A 81 -3.40 -11.57 13.54
CA ARG A 81 -2.92 -12.85 13.00
C ARG A 81 -3.18 -14.03 13.91
N ARG A 82 -3.04 -13.88 15.24
CA ARG A 82 -3.30 -14.96 16.21
C ARG A 82 -4.78 -15.38 16.30
N LEU A 83 -5.71 -14.54 15.85
CA LEU A 83 -7.12 -14.88 15.78
C LEU A 83 -7.45 -15.66 14.50
N GLU A 84 -6.81 -15.31 13.39
CA GLU A 84 -7.06 -15.88 12.07
C GLU A 84 -6.21 -17.15 11.81
N HIS A 85 -5.00 -17.20 12.35
CA HIS A 85 -4.01 -18.26 12.09
C HIS A 85 -3.57 -18.92 13.41
N PRO A 86 -3.74 -20.25 13.56
CA PRO A 86 -3.27 -20.98 14.74
C PRO A 86 -1.76 -20.87 14.95
N GLU A 87 -1.00 -20.81 13.87
CA GLU A 87 0.46 -20.65 13.85
C GLU A 87 0.81 -19.58 12.80
N PRO A 88 0.95 -18.30 13.21
CA PRO A 88 1.34 -17.25 12.29
C PRO A 88 2.73 -17.50 11.69
N LEU A 89 2.93 -17.15 10.42
CA LEU A 89 4.14 -17.34 9.63
C LEU A 89 5.35 -16.61 10.22
N GLY A 90 5.13 -15.48 10.89
CA GLY A 90 6.17 -14.71 11.53
C GLY A 90 5.66 -13.51 12.30
N VAL A 91 6.61 -12.76 12.87
CA VAL A 91 6.31 -11.52 13.62
C VAL A 91 6.59 -10.25 12.82
N GLU A 92 7.30 -10.38 11.71
CA GLU A 92 7.66 -9.28 10.81
C GLU A 92 6.50 -8.92 9.87
N PHE A 93 6.66 -7.82 9.12
CA PHE A 93 5.82 -7.55 7.96
C PHE A 93 5.76 -8.80 7.08
N GLU A 94 4.55 -9.33 6.87
CA GLU A 94 4.33 -10.56 6.14
C GLU A 94 3.82 -10.25 4.75
N TRP A 95 4.37 -10.96 3.76
CA TRP A 95 4.00 -10.75 2.37
C TRP A 95 2.75 -11.54 2.00
N ASN A 96 2.51 -12.71 2.61
CA ASN A 96 1.52 -13.66 2.12
C ASN A 96 0.44 -13.92 3.15
N LEU A 97 -0.83 -13.74 2.75
CA LEU A 97 -2.04 -14.21 3.44
C LEU A 97 -2.30 -13.69 4.87
N GLU A 98 -1.36 -13.04 5.54
CA GLU A 98 -1.51 -12.54 6.91
C GLU A 98 -1.67 -11.02 6.98
N ASP A 99 -2.45 -10.54 7.95
CA ASP A 99 -2.72 -9.12 8.13
C ASP A 99 -1.49 -8.33 8.63
N ASN A 100 -1.09 -7.29 7.89
CA ASN A 100 -0.23 -6.22 8.38
C ASN A 100 -1.11 -5.04 8.79
N VAL A 101 -1.18 -4.74 10.08
CA VAL A 101 -2.23 -3.88 10.63
C VAL A 101 -1.70 -2.55 11.15
N TYR A 102 -2.39 -1.48 10.76
CA TYR A 102 -2.08 -0.11 11.12
C TYR A 102 -3.34 0.57 11.63
N SER A 103 -3.29 1.20 12.80
CA SER A 103 -4.39 2.04 13.28
C SER A 103 -4.62 3.23 12.37
N TYR A 104 -5.82 3.81 12.43
CA TYR A 104 -6.14 5.00 11.65
C TYR A 104 -5.18 6.16 11.96
N ASP A 105 -4.69 6.28 13.19
CA ASP A 105 -3.68 7.29 13.53
C ASP A 105 -2.29 6.98 12.95
N GLU A 106 -1.88 5.71 12.93
CA GLU A 106 -0.66 5.28 12.24
C GLU A 106 -0.78 5.53 10.74
N MET A 107 -1.91 5.19 10.14
CA MET A 107 -2.19 5.45 8.72
C MET A 107 -2.17 6.94 8.40
N ARG A 108 -2.80 7.81 9.18
CA ARG A 108 -2.73 9.26 8.96
C ARG A 108 -1.29 9.79 8.95
N ARG A 109 -0.44 9.28 9.85
CA ARG A 109 0.99 9.65 9.88
C ARG A 109 1.72 9.13 8.65
N LEU A 110 1.49 7.88 8.26
CA LEU A 110 2.07 7.26 7.07
C LEU A 110 1.69 8.04 5.80
N LEU A 111 0.43 8.42 5.65
CA LEU A 111 -0.06 9.20 4.50
C LEU A 111 0.53 10.62 4.47
N ALA A 112 0.74 11.24 5.63
CA ALA A 112 1.41 12.53 5.72
C ALA A 112 2.90 12.41 5.31
N GLU A 113 3.61 11.38 5.80
CA GLU A 113 4.98 11.06 5.40
C GLU A 113 5.06 10.86 3.88
N MET A 114 4.14 10.08 3.31
CA MET A 114 4.09 9.81 1.88
C MET A 114 3.92 11.08 1.03
N ARG A 115 3.06 12.03 1.47
CA ARG A 115 2.90 13.32 0.78
C ARG A 115 4.14 14.21 0.91
N GLU A 116 4.79 14.21 2.07
CA GLU A 116 6.04 14.93 2.27
C GLU A 116 7.13 14.36 1.35
N THR A 117 7.25 13.03 1.28
CA THR A 117 8.15 12.35 0.34
C THR A 117 7.83 12.71 -1.10
N ALA A 118 6.55 12.72 -1.50
CA ALA A 118 6.14 13.12 -2.84
C ALA A 118 6.59 14.55 -3.19
N ALA A 119 6.38 15.50 -2.27
CA ALA A 119 6.82 16.88 -2.46
C ALA A 119 8.35 17.00 -2.57
N ARG A 120 9.09 16.23 -1.77
CA ARG A 120 10.56 16.18 -1.81
C ARG A 120 11.08 15.55 -3.11
N LEU A 121 10.48 14.48 -3.60
CA LEU A 121 10.84 13.85 -4.88
C LEU A 121 10.75 14.83 -6.05
N VAL A 122 9.78 15.76 -6.01
CA VAL A 122 9.63 16.82 -7.02
C VAL A 122 10.64 17.95 -6.82
N LEU A 123 10.87 18.37 -5.57
CA LEU A 123 11.70 19.53 -5.25
C LEU A 123 13.21 19.24 -5.36
N ASP A 124 13.65 18.11 -4.83
CA ASP A 124 15.04 17.69 -4.74
C ASP A 124 15.13 16.17 -4.81
N TYR A 125 15.04 15.63 -6.03
CA TYR A 125 15.10 14.19 -6.27
C TYR A 125 16.37 13.56 -5.71
N ASP A 126 17.49 14.28 -5.66
CA ASP A 126 18.79 13.77 -5.23
C ASP A 126 19.02 13.85 -3.71
N ASP A 127 18.03 14.32 -2.93
CA ASP A 127 18.09 14.33 -1.47
C ASP A 127 18.42 12.91 -0.93
N PRO A 128 19.52 12.73 -0.17
CA PRO A 128 19.92 11.43 0.38
C PRO A 128 18.85 10.78 1.27
N SER A 129 17.95 11.57 1.88
CA SER A 129 16.84 11.05 2.69
C SER A 129 15.83 10.24 1.88
N LEU A 130 15.77 10.46 0.55
CA LEU A 130 14.90 9.73 -0.37
C LEU A 130 15.48 8.38 -0.82
N ALA A 131 16.72 8.04 -0.44
CA ALA A 131 17.40 6.83 -0.91
C ALA A 131 16.59 5.55 -0.63
N GLY A 132 16.00 5.42 0.57
CA GLY A 132 15.21 4.24 0.92
C GLY A 132 13.90 4.10 0.15
N VAL A 133 13.27 5.21 -0.24
CA VAL A 133 12.05 5.20 -1.06
C VAL A 133 12.40 4.79 -2.49
N LYS A 134 13.47 5.37 -3.05
CA LYS A 134 13.92 5.12 -4.42
C LYS A 134 14.55 3.74 -4.64
N GLU A 135 14.97 3.05 -3.57
CA GLU A 135 15.67 1.76 -3.63
C GLU A 135 14.93 0.71 -4.47
N ARG A 136 13.60 0.71 -4.38
CA ARG A 136 12.75 -0.27 -5.06
C ARG A 136 12.18 0.21 -6.39
N PHE A 137 12.38 1.47 -6.78
CA PHE A 137 11.91 1.92 -8.08
C PHE A 137 12.58 1.13 -9.20
N ARG A 138 11.77 0.68 -10.17
CA ARG A 138 12.19 -0.03 -11.38
C ARG A 138 11.62 0.67 -12.58
N ALA A 139 12.37 0.68 -13.68
CA ALA A 139 11.95 1.42 -14.87
C ALA A 139 10.60 0.94 -15.43
N SER A 140 10.22 -0.32 -15.20
CA SER A 140 8.93 -0.92 -15.59
C SER A 140 7.73 -0.06 -15.23
N ALA A 141 7.73 0.56 -14.05
CA ALA A 141 6.63 1.39 -13.59
C ALA A 141 6.62 2.81 -14.20
N PHE A 142 7.71 3.24 -14.82
CA PHE A 142 7.93 4.62 -15.29
C PHE A 142 7.99 4.75 -16.82
N VAL A 143 7.76 3.66 -17.55
CA VAL A 143 7.81 3.63 -19.01
C VAL A 143 6.53 3.04 -19.59
N HIS A 144 6.27 3.33 -20.86
CA HIS A 144 5.20 2.68 -21.61
C HIS A 144 5.51 1.17 -21.78
N GLU A 145 4.48 0.33 -21.78
CA GLU A 145 4.58 -1.14 -21.88
C GLU A 145 5.37 -1.64 -23.11
N SER A 146 5.48 -0.82 -24.15
CA SER A 146 6.26 -1.12 -25.36
C SER A 146 7.78 -0.99 -25.17
N VAL A 147 8.23 -0.41 -24.07
CA VAL A 147 9.66 -0.24 -23.74
C VAL A 147 10.13 -1.47 -22.98
N SER A 148 11.01 -2.26 -23.59
CA SER A 148 11.61 -3.42 -22.91
C SER A 148 12.60 -2.95 -21.85
N VAL A 149 12.33 -3.29 -20.58
CA VAL A 149 13.17 -2.94 -19.42
C VAL A 149 13.97 -4.12 -18.86
N TRP A 150 13.71 -5.34 -19.33
CA TRP A 150 14.25 -6.59 -18.78
C TRP A 150 15.78 -6.68 -18.74
N GLU A 151 16.46 -5.95 -19.63
CA GLU A 151 17.91 -5.96 -19.76
C GLU A 151 18.56 -4.62 -19.32
N MET A 152 17.77 -3.71 -18.71
CA MET A 152 18.30 -2.44 -18.25
C MET A 152 19.17 -2.62 -17.00
N THR A 153 20.35 -2.04 -17.03
CA THR A 153 21.17 -1.83 -15.84
C THR A 153 20.54 -0.76 -14.94
N PRO A 154 20.84 -0.72 -13.63
CA PRO A 154 20.32 0.32 -12.74
C PRO A 154 20.59 1.75 -13.22
N VAL A 155 21.73 1.99 -13.88
CA VAL A 155 22.07 3.31 -14.45
C VAL A 155 21.14 3.66 -15.63
N GLN A 156 20.80 2.67 -16.45
CA GLN A 156 19.85 2.87 -17.56
C GLN A 156 18.43 3.12 -17.05
N GLU A 157 18.01 2.47 -15.96
CA GLU A 157 16.70 2.70 -15.37
C GLU A 157 16.53 4.15 -14.88
N GLN A 158 17.57 4.74 -14.28
CA GLN A 158 17.50 6.12 -13.78
C GLN A 158 17.22 7.15 -14.88
N VAL A 159 17.56 6.86 -16.13
CA VAL A 159 17.23 7.71 -17.30
C VAL A 159 15.71 7.83 -17.49
N PHE A 160 14.95 6.82 -17.06
CA PHE A 160 13.48 6.81 -17.16
C PHE A 160 12.80 7.23 -15.87
N ILE A 161 13.33 6.83 -14.71
CA ILE A 161 12.66 7.07 -13.43
C ILE A 161 12.58 8.56 -13.10
N GLN A 162 13.71 9.26 -13.09
CA GLN A 162 13.75 10.67 -12.63
C GLN A 162 12.89 11.59 -13.51
N PRO A 163 12.96 11.55 -14.85
CA PRO A 163 12.10 12.40 -15.69
C PRO A 163 10.61 12.09 -15.56
N ASN A 164 10.25 10.87 -15.17
CA ASN A 164 8.87 10.41 -15.04
C ASN A 164 8.43 10.27 -13.58
N ILE A 165 9.12 10.93 -12.63
CA ILE A 165 8.83 10.81 -11.20
C ILE A 165 7.39 11.20 -10.82
N ALA A 166 6.73 11.97 -11.70
CA ALA A 166 5.32 12.29 -11.64
C ALA A 166 4.43 11.05 -11.45
N VAL A 167 4.80 9.89 -12.03
CA VAL A 167 4.06 8.63 -11.88
C VAL A 167 3.98 8.20 -10.42
N ALA A 168 5.11 8.18 -9.70
CA ALA A 168 5.15 7.82 -8.29
C ALA A 168 4.43 8.86 -7.43
N THR A 169 4.64 10.14 -7.69
CA THR A 169 4.05 11.21 -6.86
C THR A 169 2.54 11.34 -7.05
N ASP A 170 2.04 11.08 -8.26
CA ASP A 170 0.61 11.00 -8.55
C ASP A 170 -0.04 9.81 -7.83
N PHE A 171 0.61 8.64 -7.87
CA PHE A 171 0.15 7.47 -7.13
C PHE A 171 0.08 7.74 -5.62
N TYR A 172 1.12 8.33 -5.03
CA TYR A 172 1.14 8.69 -3.62
C TYR A 172 -0.02 9.59 -3.21
N GLU A 173 -0.33 10.62 -4.01
CA GLU A 173 -1.45 11.51 -3.72
C GLU A 173 -2.81 10.81 -3.89
N ARG A 174 -2.99 10.02 -4.96
CA ARG A 174 -4.23 9.24 -5.17
C ARG A 174 -4.45 8.21 -4.07
N PHE A 175 -3.40 7.47 -3.70
CA PHE A 175 -3.44 6.49 -2.63
C PHE A 175 -3.80 7.14 -1.30
N ALA A 176 -3.11 8.23 -0.94
CA ALA A 176 -3.40 8.94 0.31
C ALA A 176 -4.83 9.45 0.37
N ARG A 177 -5.35 10.04 -0.71
CA ARG A 177 -6.76 10.46 -0.78
C ARG A 177 -7.73 9.29 -0.64
N ARG A 178 -7.45 8.17 -1.31
CA ARG A 178 -8.33 6.98 -1.25
C ARG A 178 -8.35 6.35 0.13
N MET A 179 -7.21 6.30 0.81
CA MET A 179 -7.10 5.80 2.19
C MET A 179 -7.81 6.72 3.19
N GLU A 180 -7.69 8.04 3.04
CA GLU A 180 -8.45 8.99 3.87
C GLU A 180 -9.96 8.82 3.69
N LEU A 181 -10.42 8.65 2.46
CA LEU A 181 -11.82 8.40 2.15
C LEU A 181 -12.29 7.06 2.75
N MET A 182 -11.46 6.02 2.67
CA MET A 182 -11.72 4.70 3.28
C MET A 182 -11.99 4.85 4.78
N MET A 183 -11.08 5.50 5.50
CA MET A 183 -11.20 5.72 6.94
C MET A 183 -12.41 6.60 7.30
N ALA A 184 -12.72 7.60 6.48
CA ALA A 184 -13.88 8.48 6.69
C ALA A 184 -15.23 7.77 6.47
N ARG A 185 -15.28 6.76 5.59
CA ARG A 185 -16.48 5.96 5.30
C ARG A 185 -16.69 4.80 6.26
N ALA A 186 -15.64 4.37 6.96
CA ALA A 186 -15.68 3.31 7.96
C ALA A 186 -15.29 3.81 9.37
N PRO A 187 -15.88 4.90 9.90
CA PRO A 187 -15.45 5.51 11.16
C PRO A 187 -15.69 4.62 12.39
N GLN A 188 -16.48 3.56 12.26
CA GLN A 188 -16.68 2.56 13.29
C GLN A 188 -15.45 1.64 13.43
N PHE A 189 -14.62 1.49 12.40
CA PHE A 189 -13.39 0.71 12.46
C PHE A 189 -12.24 1.55 13.03
N SER A 190 -11.21 0.86 13.54
CA SER A 190 -10.06 1.46 14.21
C SER A 190 -8.75 1.26 13.45
N ASP A 191 -8.69 0.22 12.62
CA ASP A 191 -7.48 -0.27 11.96
C ASP A 191 -7.70 -0.52 10.45
N ILE A 192 -6.60 -0.51 9.71
CA ILE A 192 -6.49 -0.91 8.30
C ILE A 192 -5.57 -2.13 8.24
N SER A 193 -5.97 -3.15 7.48
CA SER A 193 -5.11 -4.27 7.13
C SER A 193 -4.57 -4.14 5.71
N PHE A 194 -3.32 -4.58 5.52
CA PHE A 194 -2.69 -4.91 4.25
C PHE A 194 -2.37 -6.40 4.25
N THR A 195 -3.07 -7.17 3.43
CA THR A 195 -2.90 -8.63 3.31
C THR A 195 -2.47 -8.95 1.89
N GLY A 196 -1.30 -9.54 1.69
CA GLY A 196 -0.86 -9.91 0.36
C GLY A 196 -1.52 -11.19 -0.18
N PRO A 197 -1.10 -11.63 -1.39
CA PRO A 197 -1.72 -12.73 -2.12
C PRO A 197 -1.59 -14.11 -1.47
#